data_AF-A0A160F5J4-F1
#
_entry.id   AF-A0A160F5J4-F1
#
_cell.length_a   1.000
_cell.length_b   1.000
_cell.length_c   1.000
_cell.angle_alpha   90.00
_cell.angle_beta   90.00
_cell.angle_gamma   90.00
#
_symmetry.space_group_name_H-M   'P 1'
#
loop_
_entity.id
_entity.type
_entity.pdbx_description
1 polymer ?
#
loop_
_entity_poly.entity_id
_entity_poly.type
_entity_poly.pdbx_seq_one_letter_code
_entity_poly.pdbx_strand_id
1 'polypeptide(L)'
;MLTSYKKIEDIDVKYELAKLRTSNEESPIEKIIQNAVKIAYDYLIPAGFDHYIWKMLTPEERFYIKGLELEKQNVYQLSGYQELARGFGVREYRDLLGSTRANNARLKTASEFAMSGLNDHSKFGSSLLRNVLVAIYLAVKEEDTMKGRNWLKTELVDYWGVRTTIVEILSYISSLQYIENMEHWKKDAYVASILKELISNDGI
;
A
#
# COMPACT_ATOMS: atom_id res chain seq x y z
N MET A 1 -53.68 -0.31 7.14
CA MET A 1 -52.32 -0.26 7.70
C MET A 1 -51.33 -0.75 6.65
N LEU A 2 -50.32 0.05 6.27
CA LEU A 2 -48.93 -0.38 6.03
C LEU A 2 -48.03 0.86 5.87
N THR A 3 -47.29 1.12 6.95
CA THR A 3 -45.95 1.70 7.13
C THR A 3 -45.27 2.52 6.02
N SER A 4 -45.06 3.79 6.41
CA SER A 4 -44.04 4.80 6.06
C SER A 4 -42.72 4.32 5.43
N TYR A 5 -42.33 4.96 4.31
CA TYR A 5 -40.93 5.22 3.97
C TYR A 5 -40.68 6.72 3.96
N LYS A 6 -39.79 7.13 4.87
CA LYS A 6 -39.39 8.49 5.19
C LYS A 6 -38.38 8.98 4.15
N LYS A 7 -38.65 10.16 3.59
CA LYS A 7 -37.81 10.95 2.67
C LYS A 7 -36.34 11.01 3.13
N ILE A 8 -35.43 10.81 2.19
CA ILE A 8 -34.08 11.37 2.19
C ILE A 8 -33.98 12.18 0.90
N GLU A 9 -33.97 13.50 1.07
CA GLU A 9 -33.35 14.51 0.20
C GLU A 9 -33.39 14.26 -1.32
N ASP A 10 -34.57 14.55 -1.89
CA ASP A 10 -34.84 15.14 -3.22
C ASP A 10 -34.04 14.69 -4.46
N ILE A 11 -33.77 13.38 -4.59
CA ILE A 11 -33.52 12.79 -5.91
C ILE A 11 -34.49 11.64 -6.13
N ASP A 12 -35.50 11.87 -6.96
CA ASP A 12 -36.42 10.83 -7.41
C ASP A 12 -35.71 9.93 -8.45
N VAL A 13 -35.07 8.89 -7.92
CA VAL A 13 -34.29 7.89 -8.69
C VAL A 13 -35.13 7.27 -9.82
N LYS A 14 -36.46 7.17 -9.66
CA LYS A 14 -37.34 6.62 -10.69
C LYS A 14 -37.61 7.61 -11.82
N TYR A 15 -37.72 8.90 -11.48
CA TYR A 15 -37.87 9.99 -12.45
C TYR A 15 -36.64 10.12 -13.35
N GLU A 16 -35.45 10.02 -12.77
CA GLU A 16 -34.17 10.13 -13.50
C GLU A 16 -33.90 8.94 -14.45
N LEU A 17 -34.33 7.73 -14.08
CA LEU A 17 -34.20 6.54 -14.94
C LEU A 17 -35.13 6.60 -16.18
N ALA A 18 -36.21 7.38 -16.13
CA ALA A 18 -37.22 7.48 -17.17
C ALA A 18 -36.96 8.58 -18.21
N LYS A 19 -35.97 9.45 -17.99
CA LYS A 19 -35.68 10.56 -18.91
C LYS A 19 -34.97 10.05 -20.17
N LEU A 20 -35.69 10.06 -21.30
CA LEU A 20 -35.15 9.79 -22.63
C LEU A 20 -33.99 10.75 -22.92
N ARG A 21 -32.83 10.15 -23.17
CA ARG A 21 -31.53 10.79 -23.20
C ARG A 21 -31.33 11.64 -24.45
N THR A 22 -30.87 12.86 -24.27
CA THR A 22 -30.27 13.68 -25.31
C THR A 22 -28.97 14.27 -24.79
N SER A 23 -27.86 13.87 -25.42
CA SER A 23 -26.67 14.68 -25.66
C SER A 23 -25.91 15.29 -24.46
N ASN A 24 -24.79 14.64 -24.12
CA ASN A 24 -23.50 15.26 -23.74
C ASN A 24 -23.39 16.17 -22.49
N GLU A 25 -24.33 16.17 -21.56
CA GLU A 25 -24.16 16.85 -20.26
C GLU A 25 -23.88 15.85 -19.12
N GLU A 26 -22.77 16.06 -18.40
CA GLU A 26 -22.39 15.26 -17.22
C GLU A 26 -23.49 15.28 -16.14
N SER A 27 -23.95 14.09 -15.74
CA SER A 27 -25.04 13.93 -14.78
C SER A 27 -24.65 14.42 -13.38
N PRO A 28 -25.57 14.99 -12.58
CA PRO A 28 -25.34 15.25 -11.15
C PRO A 28 -24.88 14.00 -10.38
N ILE A 29 -25.38 12.82 -10.76
CA ILE A 29 -24.95 11.53 -10.19
C ILE A 29 -23.51 11.21 -10.62
N GLU A 30 -23.16 11.50 -11.88
CA GLU A 30 -21.80 11.32 -12.39
C GLU A 30 -20.82 12.30 -11.74
N LYS A 31 -21.23 13.53 -11.45
CA LYS A 31 -20.45 14.50 -10.65
C LYS A 31 -20.31 14.09 -9.19
N ILE A 32 -21.32 13.48 -8.58
CA ILE A 32 -21.23 12.91 -7.22
C ILE A 32 -20.31 11.70 -7.21
N ILE A 33 -20.40 10.81 -8.21
CA ILE A 33 -19.50 9.66 -8.36
C ILE A 33 -18.08 10.14 -8.62
N GLN A 34 -17.85 11.09 -9.53
CA GLN A 34 -16.54 11.65 -9.81
C GLN A 34 -15.98 12.42 -8.62
N ASN A 35 -16.78 13.14 -7.84
CA ASN A 35 -16.34 13.79 -6.60
C ASN A 35 -16.05 12.78 -5.48
N ALA A 36 -16.85 11.72 -5.32
CA ALA A 36 -16.55 10.63 -4.39
C ALA A 36 -15.30 9.86 -4.81
N VAL A 37 -15.09 9.68 -6.11
CA VAL A 37 -13.89 9.12 -6.72
C VAL A 37 -12.69 10.05 -6.52
N LYS A 38 -12.84 11.37 -6.65
CA LYS A 38 -11.80 12.39 -6.40
C LYS A 38 -11.43 12.51 -4.92
N ILE A 39 -12.41 12.44 -4.02
CA ILE A 39 -12.23 12.38 -2.57
C ILE A 39 -11.63 11.02 -2.16
N ALA A 40 -11.92 9.94 -2.89
CA ALA A 40 -11.26 8.63 -2.73
C ALA A 40 -9.84 8.59 -3.34
N TYR A 41 -9.58 9.37 -4.40
CA TYR A 41 -8.26 9.54 -5.03
C TYR A 41 -7.25 10.23 -4.09
N ASP A 42 -7.74 11.03 -3.14
CA ASP A 42 -6.97 11.77 -2.13
C ASP A 42 -7.05 11.17 -0.71
N TYR A 43 -7.32 9.86 -0.53
CA TYR A 43 -6.94 9.13 0.70
C TYR A 43 -5.42 8.92 0.73
N LEU A 44 -4.78 10.08 0.71
CA LEU A 44 -3.41 10.56 0.68
C LEU A 44 -2.34 9.57 0.22
N ILE A 45 -1.62 10.00 -0.80
CA ILE A 45 -0.24 9.57 -1.01
C ILE A 45 0.47 9.70 0.34
N PRO A 46 1.08 8.64 0.87
CA PRO A 46 1.76 8.69 2.15
C PRO A 46 2.79 9.82 2.18
N ALA A 47 2.89 10.51 3.31
CA ALA A 47 3.84 11.62 3.41
C ALA A 47 5.28 11.14 3.12
N GLY A 48 5.91 11.79 2.13
CA GLY A 48 7.25 11.42 1.66
C GLY A 48 7.29 10.28 0.64
N PHE A 49 6.17 9.97 -0.02
CA PHE A 49 6.10 9.03 -1.15
C PHE A 49 5.78 9.77 -2.47
N ASP A 50 6.44 9.38 -3.56
CA ASP A 50 6.21 9.98 -4.89
C ASP A 50 4.83 9.66 -5.47
N HIS A 51 4.17 10.70 -6.01
CA HIS A 51 2.80 10.60 -6.55
C HIS A 51 2.70 9.68 -7.77
N TYR A 52 3.67 9.75 -8.68
CA TYR A 52 3.64 8.99 -9.91
C TYR A 52 3.87 7.51 -9.62
N ILE A 53 4.86 7.21 -8.78
CA ILE A 53 5.16 5.84 -8.33
C ILE A 53 4.00 5.25 -7.54
N TRP A 54 3.37 6.02 -6.65
CA TRP A 54 2.18 5.58 -5.91
C TRP A 54 1.07 5.06 -6.82
N LYS A 55 0.83 5.73 -7.96
CA LYS A 55 -0.17 5.32 -8.95
C LYS A 55 0.21 4.06 -9.73
N MET A 56 1.48 3.68 -9.76
CA MET A 56 1.93 2.45 -10.40
C MET A 56 1.86 1.24 -9.48
N LEU A 57 1.82 1.44 -8.15
CA LEU A 57 1.71 0.36 -7.18
C LEU A 57 0.39 -0.41 -7.33
N THR A 58 0.47 -1.72 -7.10
CA THR A 58 -0.68 -2.61 -6.99
C THR A 58 -1.52 -2.30 -5.74
N PRO A 59 -2.79 -2.74 -5.67
CA PRO A 59 -3.63 -2.53 -4.49
C PRO A 59 -3.02 -3.06 -3.18
N GLU A 60 -2.39 -4.23 -3.22
CA GLU A 60 -1.75 -4.86 -2.07
C GLU A 60 -0.54 -4.06 -1.58
N GLU A 61 0.24 -3.50 -2.51
CA GLU A 61 1.37 -2.63 -2.20
C GLU A 61 0.92 -1.31 -1.59
N ARG A 62 -0.13 -0.68 -2.15
CA ARG A 62 -0.71 0.53 -1.59
C ARG A 62 -1.27 0.30 -0.18
N PHE A 63 -1.98 -0.81 0.02
CA PHE A 63 -2.46 -1.21 1.34
C PHE A 63 -1.32 -1.32 2.34
N TYR A 64 -0.21 -1.98 1.96
CA TYR A 64 0.93 -2.16 2.85
C TYR A 64 1.61 -0.83 3.19
N ILE A 65 1.96 -0.01 2.20
CA ILE A 65 2.63 1.28 2.43
C ILE A 65 1.73 2.23 3.24
N LYS A 66 0.42 2.26 2.96
CA LYS A 66 -0.53 3.09 3.71
C LYS A 66 -0.78 2.55 5.12
N GLY A 67 -0.78 1.23 5.30
CA GLY A 67 -0.89 0.61 6.62
C GLY A 67 0.32 0.94 7.51
N LEU A 68 1.52 1.08 6.94
CA LEU A 68 2.68 1.59 7.67
C LEU A 68 2.48 3.05 8.11
N GLU A 69 1.76 3.88 7.34
CA GLU A 69 1.45 5.25 7.75
C GLU A 69 0.53 5.30 8.98
N LEU A 70 -0.44 4.37 9.09
CA LEU A 70 -1.24 4.24 10.31
C LEU A 70 -0.34 3.97 11.53
N GLU A 71 0.60 3.04 11.39
CA GLU A 71 1.57 2.77 12.44
C GLU A 71 2.41 4.02 12.74
N LYS A 72 2.86 4.79 11.72
CA LYS A 72 3.65 6.02 11.93
C LYS A 72 2.88 7.06 12.76
N GLN A 73 1.55 7.04 12.65
CA GLN A 73 0.63 7.91 13.37
C GLN A 73 0.15 7.31 14.69
N ASN A 74 0.77 6.21 15.16
CA ASN A 74 0.43 5.51 16.41
C ASN A 74 -1.00 4.92 16.39
N VAL A 75 -1.53 4.60 15.21
CA VAL A 75 -2.86 4.02 14.98
C VAL A 75 -2.73 2.51 14.79
N TYR A 76 -3.17 1.75 15.79
CA TYR A 76 -3.04 0.28 15.83
C TYR A 76 -4.39 -0.45 15.96
N GLN A 77 -5.51 0.19 15.59
CA GLN A 77 -6.81 -0.46 15.54
C GLN A 77 -6.95 -1.33 14.29
N LEU A 78 -7.39 -2.58 14.46
CA LEU A 78 -7.64 -3.50 13.33
C LEU A 78 -8.69 -2.95 12.33
N SER A 79 -9.66 -2.16 12.80
CA SER A 79 -10.65 -1.51 11.95
C SER A 79 -10.02 -0.59 10.92
N GLY A 80 -8.93 0.13 11.26
CA GLY A 80 -8.23 1.00 10.32
C GLY A 80 -7.65 0.21 9.14
N TYR A 81 -7.00 -0.93 9.41
CA TYR A 81 -6.52 -1.83 8.36
C TYR A 81 -7.67 -2.44 7.55
N GLN A 82 -8.78 -2.81 8.20
CA GLN A 82 -9.95 -3.33 7.48
C GLN A 82 -10.56 -2.28 6.54
N GLU A 83 -10.63 -1.02 6.96
CA GLU A 83 -11.10 0.09 6.13
C GLU A 83 -10.17 0.36 4.96
N LEU A 84 -8.85 0.38 5.18
CA LEU A 84 -7.86 0.48 4.10
C LEU A 84 -7.98 -0.67 3.10
N ALA A 85 -8.07 -1.91 3.60
CA ALA A 85 -8.19 -3.09 2.76
C ALA A 85 -9.46 -3.04 1.90
N ARG A 86 -10.59 -2.60 2.48
CA ARG A 86 -11.83 -2.38 1.73
C ARG A 86 -11.68 -1.27 0.69
N GLY A 87 -10.98 -0.18 1.02
CA GLY A 87 -10.73 0.94 0.12
C GLY A 87 -9.88 0.56 -1.10
N PHE A 88 -8.86 -0.26 -0.90
CA PHE A 88 -8.01 -0.76 -2.00
C PHE A 88 -8.53 -2.03 -2.67
N GLY A 89 -9.53 -2.70 -2.09
CA GLY A 89 -10.05 -3.97 -2.61
C GLY A 89 -9.18 -5.18 -2.31
N VAL A 90 -8.38 -5.13 -1.24
CA VAL A 90 -7.49 -6.21 -0.79
C VAL A 90 -8.26 -7.17 0.11
N ARG A 91 -8.44 -8.42 -0.33
CA ARG A 91 -9.24 -9.42 0.40
C ARG A 91 -8.45 -10.12 1.51
N GLU A 92 -7.27 -10.65 1.18
CA GLU A 92 -6.41 -11.38 2.12
C GLU A 92 -5.49 -10.47 2.96
N TYR A 93 -5.92 -9.26 3.33
CA TYR A 93 -5.07 -8.27 4.01
C TYR A 93 -4.51 -8.75 5.36
N ARG A 94 -5.19 -9.69 6.03
CA ARG A 94 -4.78 -10.23 7.32
C ARG A 94 -3.47 -11.01 7.23
N ASP A 95 -3.16 -11.58 6.08
CA ASP A 95 -1.92 -12.34 5.87
C ASP A 95 -0.70 -11.41 5.85
N LEU A 96 -0.91 -10.11 5.62
CA LEU A 96 0.12 -9.08 5.66
C LEU A 96 0.34 -8.54 7.08
N LEU A 97 -0.54 -8.84 8.04
CA LEU A 97 -0.44 -8.38 9.43
C LEU A 97 0.45 -9.30 10.26
N GLY A 98 1.35 -8.70 11.07
CA GLY A 98 2.17 -9.40 12.06
C GLY A 98 1.45 -9.58 13.39
N SER A 99 0.46 -8.72 13.65
CA SER A 99 -0.45 -8.84 14.79
C SER A 99 -1.85 -8.35 14.40
N THR A 100 -2.87 -9.04 14.89
CA THR A 100 -4.29 -8.68 14.77
C THR A 100 -4.95 -8.44 16.13
N ARG A 101 -4.14 -8.37 17.20
CA ARG A 101 -4.62 -8.15 18.56
C ARG A 101 -5.25 -6.75 18.70
N ALA A 102 -6.24 -6.63 19.57
CA ALA A 102 -6.90 -5.36 19.83
C ALA A 102 -5.87 -4.28 20.22
N ASN A 103 -5.97 -3.10 19.57
CA ASN A 103 -5.08 -1.95 19.73
C ASN A 103 -3.58 -2.25 19.55
N ASN A 104 -3.26 -3.36 18.89
CA ASN A 104 -1.89 -3.79 18.57
C ASN A 104 -1.83 -4.37 17.15
N ALA A 105 -2.76 -3.99 16.27
CA ALA A 105 -2.75 -4.44 14.89
C ALA A 105 -1.60 -3.74 14.16
N ARG A 106 -0.74 -4.50 13.49
CA ARG A 106 0.37 -3.96 12.70
C ARG A 106 0.76 -4.88 11.55
N LEU A 107 1.43 -4.34 10.54
CA LEU A 107 1.98 -5.09 9.42
C LEU A 107 3.17 -5.93 9.87
N LYS A 108 3.42 -7.02 9.13
CA LYS A 108 4.65 -7.79 9.26
C LYS A 108 5.83 -6.96 8.77
N THR A 109 6.97 -7.05 9.43
CA THR A 109 8.22 -6.48 8.92
C THR A 109 8.82 -7.35 7.81
N ALA A 110 9.87 -6.85 7.14
CA ALA A 110 10.63 -7.64 6.18
C ALA A 110 11.16 -8.93 6.81
N SER A 111 11.75 -8.80 8.00
CA SER A 111 12.29 -9.93 8.77
C SER A 111 11.22 -10.93 9.21
N GLU A 112 9.99 -10.48 9.50
CA GLU A 112 8.88 -11.37 9.87
C GLU A 112 8.27 -12.13 8.68
N PHE A 113 8.23 -11.51 7.50
CA PHE A 113 7.89 -12.24 6.28
C PHE A 113 8.94 -13.29 5.93
N ALA A 114 10.22 -12.96 6.10
CA ALA A 114 11.34 -13.77 5.62
C ALA A 114 11.16 -14.17 4.14
N MET A 115 11.20 -15.47 3.85
CA MET A 115 10.89 -16.03 2.51
C MET A 115 9.43 -16.49 2.38
N SER A 116 8.63 -16.43 3.44
CA SER A 116 7.25 -16.94 3.44
C SER A 116 6.35 -16.13 2.51
N GLY A 117 5.44 -16.81 1.82
CA GLY A 117 4.47 -16.19 0.90
C GLY A 117 5.10 -15.51 -0.32
N LEU A 118 6.36 -15.82 -0.65
CA LEU A 118 6.97 -15.40 -1.91
C LEU A 118 6.47 -16.31 -3.02
N ASN A 119 5.98 -15.73 -4.13
CA ASN A 119 5.50 -16.45 -5.31
C ASN A 119 4.45 -17.55 -5.00
N ASP A 120 3.67 -17.40 -3.93
CA ASP A 120 2.63 -18.33 -3.48
C ASP A 120 1.30 -18.20 -4.25
N HIS A 121 1.36 -17.65 -5.46
CA HIS A 121 0.22 -17.25 -6.29
C HIS A 121 -0.65 -16.11 -5.73
N SER A 122 -0.31 -15.54 -4.56
CA SER A 122 -0.96 -14.31 -4.09
C SER A 122 -0.43 -13.09 -4.85
N LYS A 123 -1.29 -12.07 -5.01
CA LYS A 123 -0.92 -10.81 -5.67
C LYS A 123 0.21 -10.09 -4.94
N PHE A 124 0.19 -10.11 -3.60
CA PHE A 124 1.26 -9.55 -2.79
C PHE A 124 2.54 -10.36 -2.92
N GLY A 125 2.47 -11.69 -2.91
CA GLY A 125 3.61 -12.60 -2.99
C GLY A 125 4.45 -12.45 -4.25
N SER A 126 3.84 -12.03 -5.36
CA SER A 126 4.52 -11.72 -6.63
C SER A 126 4.80 -10.23 -6.85
N SER A 127 4.53 -9.37 -5.87
CA SER A 127 4.64 -7.91 -6.01
C SER A 127 6.10 -7.42 -5.96
N LEU A 128 6.33 -6.19 -6.45
CA LEU A 128 7.64 -5.56 -6.38
C LEU A 128 8.02 -5.26 -4.93
N LEU A 129 7.08 -4.73 -4.14
CA LEU A 129 7.28 -4.48 -2.72
C LEU A 129 7.67 -5.74 -1.96
N ARG A 130 7.04 -6.89 -2.24
CA ARG A 130 7.40 -8.15 -1.59
C ARG A 130 8.84 -8.54 -1.87
N ASN A 131 9.32 -8.35 -3.11
CA ASN A 131 10.71 -8.57 -3.48
C ASN A 131 11.66 -7.60 -2.77
N VAL A 132 11.27 -6.33 -2.60
CA VAL A 132 12.02 -5.36 -1.78
C VAL A 132 12.10 -5.82 -0.32
N LEU A 133 11.01 -6.34 0.25
CA LEU A 133 11.02 -6.90 1.61
C LEU A 133 11.92 -8.15 1.72
N VAL A 134 11.95 -9.04 0.72
CA VAL A 134 12.93 -10.15 0.70
C VAL A 134 14.35 -9.60 0.68
N ALA A 135 14.63 -8.60 -0.14
CA ALA A 135 15.96 -8.02 -0.26
C ALA A 135 16.45 -7.44 1.08
N ILE A 136 15.58 -6.71 1.79
CA ILE A 136 15.87 -6.22 3.14
C ILE A 136 16.13 -7.39 4.09
N TYR A 137 15.25 -8.39 4.12
CA TYR A 137 15.42 -9.56 4.98
C TYR A 137 16.73 -10.30 4.74
N LEU A 138 17.09 -10.57 3.47
CA LEU A 138 18.33 -11.26 3.13
C LEU A 138 19.55 -10.46 3.58
N ALA A 139 19.53 -9.13 3.37
CA ALA A 139 20.59 -8.26 3.84
C ALA A 139 20.69 -8.21 5.38
N VAL A 140 19.55 -8.23 6.08
CA VAL A 140 19.48 -8.29 7.55
C VAL A 140 19.97 -9.63 8.11
N LYS A 141 19.59 -10.73 7.46
CA LYS A 141 19.91 -12.10 7.90
C LYS A 141 21.37 -12.45 7.69
N GLU A 142 21.91 -12.10 6.54
CA GLU A 142 23.28 -12.44 6.15
C GLU A 142 24.29 -11.35 6.57
N GLU A 143 23.81 -10.24 7.16
CA GLU A 143 24.61 -9.06 7.51
C GLU A 143 25.41 -8.52 6.30
N ASP A 144 24.86 -8.69 5.10
CA ASP A 144 25.48 -8.34 3.83
C ASP A 144 24.45 -7.74 2.86
N THR A 145 24.52 -6.42 2.66
CA THR A 145 23.63 -5.70 1.75
C THR A 145 23.79 -6.08 0.28
N MET A 146 24.91 -6.71 -0.09
CA MET A 146 25.09 -7.25 -1.44
C MET A 146 24.13 -8.42 -1.70
N LYS A 147 23.76 -9.20 -0.68
CA LYS A 147 22.76 -10.27 -0.82
C LYS A 147 21.40 -9.72 -1.22
N GLY A 148 20.95 -8.64 -0.55
CA GLY A 148 19.71 -7.96 -0.87
C GLY A 148 19.72 -7.34 -2.26
N ARG A 149 20.80 -6.66 -2.65
CA ARG A 149 20.95 -6.11 -4.00
C ARG A 149 20.93 -7.19 -5.07
N ASN A 150 21.71 -8.26 -4.89
CA ASN A 150 21.80 -9.34 -5.87
C ASN A 150 20.45 -10.03 -6.05
N TRP A 151 19.67 -10.22 -4.96
CA TRP A 151 18.30 -10.72 -5.05
C TRP A 151 17.47 -9.89 -6.03
N LEU A 152 17.43 -8.57 -5.86
CA LEU A 152 16.63 -7.69 -6.73
C LEU A 152 17.09 -7.74 -8.19
N LYS A 153 18.40 -7.83 -8.44
CA LYS A 153 18.95 -7.89 -9.80
C LYS A 153 18.70 -9.24 -10.49
N THR A 154 18.63 -10.33 -9.72
CA THR A 154 18.45 -11.68 -10.26
C THR A 154 16.98 -12.05 -10.42
N GLU A 155 16.14 -11.69 -9.45
CA GLU A 155 14.74 -12.15 -9.42
C GLU A 155 13.79 -11.23 -10.21
N LEU A 156 14.13 -9.95 -10.36
CA LEU A 156 13.31 -9.02 -11.14
C LEU A 156 13.74 -9.02 -12.60
N VAL A 157 12.82 -9.46 -13.47
CA VAL A 157 13.03 -9.51 -14.92
C VAL A 157 13.40 -8.14 -15.50
N ASP A 158 12.77 -7.07 -15.02
CA ASP A 158 13.02 -5.69 -15.45
C ASP A 158 13.55 -4.82 -14.30
N TYR A 159 14.62 -5.28 -13.63
CA TYR A 159 15.25 -4.55 -12.53
C TYR A 159 15.51 -3.07 -12.87
N TRP A 160 16.05 -2.79 -14.07
CA TRP A 160 16.40 -1.43 -14.48
C TRP A 160 15.17 -0.55 -14.68
N GLY A 161 14.10 -1.06 -15.27
CA GLY A 161 12.86 -0.31 -15.46
C GLY A 161 12.13 0.01 -14.16
N VAL A 162 12.23 -0.86 -13.15
CA VAL A 162 11.57 -0.66 -11.84
C VAL A 162 12.49 -0.09 -10.75
N ARG A 163 13.76 0.18 -11.07
CA ARG A 163 14.78 0.66 -10.12
C ARG A 163 14.33 1.90 -9.35
N THR A 164 13.74 2.88 -10.03
CA THR A 164 13.26 4.11 -9.38
C THR A 164 12.17 3.81 -8.35
N THR A 165 11.25 2.91 -8.67
CA THR A 165 10.22 2.43 -7.73
C THR A 165 10.81 1.70 -6.53
N ILE A 166 11.85 0.87 -6.75
CA ILE A 166 12.57 0.19 -5.66
C ILE A 166 13.20 1.22 -4.71
N VAL A 167 13.91 2.21 -5.25
CA VAL A 167 14.56 3.27 -4.45
C VAL A 167 13.52 4.04 -3.64
N GLU A 168 12.36 4.34 -4.22
CA GLU A 168 11.28 5.04 -3.54
C GLU A 168 10.70 4.23 -2.37
N ILE A 169 10.42 2.94 -2.60
CA ILE A 169 9.94 2.04 -1.55
C ILE A 169 10.96 1.93 -0.41
N LEU A 170 12.25 1.74 -0.75
CA LEU A 170 13.32 1.65 0.23
C LEU A 170 13.48 2.97 1.01
N SER A 171 13.34 4.11 0.34
CA SER A 171 13.34 5.44 0.97
C SER A 171 12.22 5.55 1.99
N TYR A 172 10.99 5.16 1.62
CA TYR A 172 9.84 5.19 2.52
C TYR A 172 10.04 4.28 3.74
N ILE A 173 10.48 3.03 3.55
CA ILE A 173 10.76 2.09 4.64
C ILE A 173 11.91 2.60 5.52
N SER A 174 12.96 3.19 4.94
CA SER A 174 14.09 3.73 5.70
C SER A 174 13.71 4.89 6.61
N SER A 175 12.63 5.62 6.27
CA SER A 175 12.12 6.71 7.11
C SER A 175 11.60 6.22 8.47
N LEU A 176 11.22 4.94 8.56
CA LEU A 176 10.67 4.34 9.78
C LEU A 176 11.71 4.28 10.91
N GLN A 177 13.02 4.27 10.59
CA GLN A 177 14.09 4.15 11.59
C GLN A 177 14.12 5.30 12.60
N TYR A 178 13.56 6.46 12.24
CA TYR A 178 13.58 7.68 13.04
C TYR A 178 12.29 7.90 13.85
N ILE A 179 11.36 6.95 13.81
CA ILE A 179 10.04 7.07 14.43
C ILE A 179 10.01 6.24 15.71
N GLU A 180 9.76 6.89 16.85
CA GLU A 180 9.89 6.31 18.18
C GLU A 180 9.03 5.04 18.37
N ASN A 181 7.79 5.05 17.89
CA ASN A 181 6.86 3.93 18.01
C ASN A 181 7.04 2.84 16.93
N MET A 182 8.13 2.89 16.16
CA MET A 182 8.49 1.94 15.10
C MET A 182 9.71 1.08 15.46
N GLU A 183 9.96 0.81 16.74
CA GLU A 183 11.14 0.05 17.18
C GLU A 183 11.22 -1.34 16.53
N HIS A 184 10.09 -1.99 16.23
CA HIS A 184 10.05 -3.28 15.50
C HIS A 184 10.60 -3.20 14.08
N TRP A 185 10.61 -2.02 13.46
CA TRP A 185 11.14 -1.81 12.11
C TRP A 185 12.61 -1.39 12.08
N LYS A 186 13.19 -0.98 13.20
CA LYS A 186 14.47 -0.25 13.23
C LYS A 186 15.62 -0.93 12.49
N LYS A 187 15.80 -2.25 12.68
CA LYS A 187 16.85 -3.01 11.97
C LYS A 187 16.58 -3.08 10.46
N ASP A 188 15.35 -3.42 10.08
CA ASP A 188 14.92 -3.53 8.69
C ASP A 188 15.00 -2.17 7.97
N ALA A 189 14.58 -1.09 8.63
CA ALA A 189 14.61 0.29 8.11
C ALA A 189 16.04 0.82 7.95
N TYR A 190 16.93 0.52 8.89
CA TYR A 190 18.35 0.85 8.75
C TYR A 190 18.97 0.17 7.53
N VAL A 191 18.74 -1.14 7.36
CA VAL A 191 19.23 -1.87 6.18
C VAL A 191 18.60 -1.38 4.88
N ALA A 192 17.31 -1.01 4.91
CA ALA A 192 16.65 -0.38 3.77
C ALA A 192 17.34 0.93 3.36
N SER A 193 17.86 1.73 4.31
CA SER A 193 18.61 2.94 3.99
C SER A 193 19.91 2.66 3.22
N ILE A 194 20.63 1.58 3.57
CA ILE A 194 21.87 1.19 2.87
C ILE A 194 21.56 0.63 1.49
N LEU A 195 20.54 -0.23 1.38
CA LEU A 195 20.09 -0.76 0.09
C LEU A 195 19.63 0.35 -0.85
N LYS A 196 18.91 1.35 -0.34
CA LYS A 196 18.51 2.53 -1.10
C LYS A 196 19.72 3.20 -1.74
N GLU A 197 20.74 3.55 -0.95
CA GLU A 197 21.97 4.20 -1.43
C GLU A 197 22.74 3.32 -2.43
N LEU A 198 22.82 2.02 -2.16
CA LEU A 198 23.53 1.09 -3.03
C LEU A 198 22.84 0.97 -4.40
N ILE A 199 21.51 0.83 -4.41
CA ILE A 199 20.71 0.69 -5.63
C ILE A 199 20.63 2.02 -6.38
N SER A 200 20.52 3.17 -5.69
CA SER A 200 20.52 4.49 -6.32
C SER A 200 21.84 4.85 -7.00
N ASN A 201 22.93 4.18 -6.61
CA ASN A 201 24.25 4.30 -7.24
C ASN A 201 24.55 3.20 -8.27
N ASP A 202 23.61 2.28 -8.55
CA ASP A 202 23.76 1.36 -9.67
C ASP A 202 23.84 2.15 -10.98
N GLY A 203 24.98 2.03 -11.67
CA GLY A 203 25.19 2.54 -13.02
C GLY A 203 24.91 1.49 -14.09
N ILE A 204 24.60 1.96 -15.29
CA ILE A 204 24.58 1.16 -16.54
C ILE A 204 26.01 0.85 -16.96
#